data_AF-A0A520PXB9-F1
#
_entry.id   AF-A0A520PXB9-F1
#
_cell.length_a   1.000
_cell.length_b   1.000
_cell.length_c   1.000
_cell.angle_alpha   90.00
_cell.angle_beta   90.00
_cell.angle_gamma   90.00
#
_symmetry.space_group_name_H-M   'P 1'
#
loop_
_entity.id
_entity.type
_entity.pdbx_description
1 polymer ?
#
loop_
_entity_poly.entity_id
_entity_poly.type
_entity_poly.pdbx_seq_one_letter_code
_entity_poly.pdbx_strand_id
1 'polypeptide(L)'
;LRVGSASDMVELLRRQEPTMDEAFDLAVSDHHADESSCARNLSSPLLRASESARVRMRTVMEADVQSLFDFRTDEMAAMRDRYAFATNELSSPGAQAALAYQALNNGVARVVTIQAASGLDAHFDDWEDEHAPRQYEGFDALARLALHLEETPYGDTGESMLDRTVICAFSEFMRTPLLNARGGRDHWLTNSCMLLGGSIKGGVIGASSDIGMAPQLVDVTTGRVTEDPTAGQIIYPEHIWRTLLTDAGLEEDRADLRVGPIPALLRS
;
A
#
# COMPACT_ATOMS: atom_id res chain seq x y z
N LEU A 1 -2.97 -0.24 -11.19
CA LEU A 1 -3.98 0.81 -11.48
C LEU A 1 -3.51 2.08 -10.77
N ARG A 2 -3.54 3.24 -11.43
CA ARG A 2 -3.07 4.53 -10.86
C ARG A 2 -4.17 5.57 -11.06
N VAL A 3 -4.60 6.19 -9.98
CA VAL A 3 -5.67 7.21 -9.94
C VAL A 3 -5.23 8.35 -9.01
N GLY A 4 -5.69 9.59 -9.26
CA GLY A 4 -5.31 10.77 -8.47
C GLY A 4 -6.23 11.04 -7.27
N SER A 5 -7.44 10.49 -7.29
CA SER A 5 -8.45 10.67 -6.23
C SER A 5 -9.43 9.50 -6.18
N ALA A 6 -10.26 9.44 -5.12
CA ALA A 6 -11.39 8.51 -5.08
C ALA A 6 -12.39 8.75 -6.23
N SER A 7 -12.55 10.00 -6.68
CA SER A 7 -13.40 10.30 -7.83
C SER A 7 -12.89 9.67 -9.12
N ASP A 8 -11.58 9.69 -9.33
CA ASP A 8 -10.96 9.07 -10.51
C ASP A 8 -11.10 7.54 -10.45
N MET A 9 -11.08 6.96 -9.24
CA MET A 9 -11.37 5.54 -9.04
C MET A 9 -12.80 5.20 -9.44
N VAL A 10 -13.78 6.00 -9.01
CA VAL A 10 -15.19 5.82 -9.40
C VAL A 10 -15.34 5.87 -10.91
N GLU A 11 -14.80 6.90 -11.58
CA GLU A 11 -14.94 7.02 -13.04
C GLU A 11 -14.24 5.89 -13.80
N LEU A 12 -13.09 5.43 -13.30
CA LEU A 12 -12.36 4.31 -13.89
C LEU A 12 -13.09 2.97 -13.75
N LEU A 13 -13.77 2.76 -12.62
CA LEU A 13 -14.50 1.53 -12.34
C LEU A 13 -15.95 1.56 -12.85
N ARG A 14 -16.49 2.76 -13.10
CA ARG A 14 -17.86 2.95 -13.57
C ARG A 14 -18.09 2.13 -14.82
N ARG A 15 -19.12 1.28 -14.76
CA ARG A 15 -19.64 0.62 -15.95
C ARG A 15 -20.04 1.68 -16.98
N GLN A 16 -19.40 1.65 -18.14
CA GLN A 16 -19.84 2.45 -19.28
C GLN A 16 -21.16 1.90 -19.80
N GLU A 17 -22.05 2.78 -20.24
CA GLU A 17 -23.22 2.33 -21.00
C GLU A 17 -22.73 1.59 -22.24
N PRO A 18 -23.34 0.43 -22.56
CA PRO A 18 -22.93 -0.31 -23.74
C PRO A 18 -23.11 0.59 -24.97
N THR A 19 -22.04 0.73 -25.76
CA THR A 19 -22.09 1.43 -27.05
C THR A 19 -22.83 0.62 -28.13
N MET A 20 -23.22 -0.61 -27.77
CA MET A 20 -23.81 -1.64 -28.59
C MET A 20 -25.19 -2.02 -28.05
N ASP A 21 -26.06 -2.53 -28.92
CA ASP A 21 -27.38 -3.02 -28.52
C ASP A 21 -27.27 -4.17 -27.52
N GLU A 22 -28.18 -4.24 -26.55
CA GLU A 22 -28.15 -5.24 -25.46
C GLU A 22 -28.17 -6.67 -26.01
N ALA A 23 -28.92 -6.90 -27.10
CA ALA A 23 -28.96 -8.20 -27.78
C ALA A 23 -27.61 -8.59 -28.40
N PHE A 24 -26.83 -7.60 -28.87
CA PHE A 24 -25.50 -7.85 -29.41
C PHE A 24 -24.50 -8.18 -28.30
N ASP A 25 -24.52 -7.43 -27.20
CA ASP A 25 -23.67 -7.70 -26.03
C ASP A 25 -23.95 -9.09 -25.45
N LEU A 26 -25.23 -9.50 -25.39
CA LEU A 26 -25.60 -10.85 -24.99
C LEU A 26 -25.01 -11.91 -25.94
N ALA A 27 -25.16 -11.72 -27.25
CA ALA A 27 -24.66 -12.65 -28.26
C ALA A 27 -23.13 -12.79 -28.22
N VAL A 28 -22.41 -11.70 -27.97
CA VAL A 28 -20.94 -11.72 -27.77
C VAL A 28 -20.57 -12.46 -26.48
N SER A 29 -21.30 -12.22 -25.39
CA SER A 29 -21.05 -12.91 -24.11
C SER A 29 -21.28 -14.42 -24.22
N ASP A 30 -22.35 -14.83 -24.90
CA ASP A 30 -22.69 -16.23 -25.17
C ASP A 30 -21.66 -16.89 -26.08
N HIS A 31 -21.23 -16.21 -27.15
CA HIS A 31 -20.18 -16.71 -28.03
C HIS A 31 -18.86 -16.91 -27.27
N HIS A 32 -18.46 -15.97 -26.42
CA HIS A 32 -17.26 -16.13 -25.58
C HIS A 32 -17.40 -17.26 -24.57
N ALA A 33 -18.58 -17.45 -23.98
CA ALA A 33 -18.84 -18.57 -23.07
C ALA A 33 -18.71 -19.93 -23.81
N ASP A 34 -19.28 -20.04 -25.01
CA ASP A 34 -19.20 -21.25 -25.83
C ASP A 34 -17.76 -21.54 -26.27
N GLU A 35 -17.06 -20.56 -26.84
CA GLU A 35 -15.64 -20.65 -27.20
C GLU A 35 -14.78 -21.07 -26.00
N SER A 36 -15.02 -20.50 -24.81
CA SER A 36 -14.24 -20.83 -23.60
C SER A 36 -14.35 -22.31 -23.19
N SER A 37 -15.44 -22.98 -23.58
CA SER A 37 -15.71 -24.39 -23.27
C SER A 37 -15.11 -25.37 -24.29
N CYS A 38 -14.61 -24.88 -25.42
CA CYS A 38 -14.02 -25.71 -26.46
C CYS A 38 -12.72 -26.39 -26.00
N ALA A 39 -12.51 -27.64 -26.43
CA ALA A 39 -11.35 -28.46 -26.04
C ALA A 39 -9.99 -27.81 -26.33
N ARG A 40 -9.91 -26.96 -27.37
CA ARG A 40 -8.70 -26.19 -27.71
C ARG A 40 -8.39 -25.11 -26.66
N ASN A 41 -9.40 -24.45 -26.13
CA ASN A 41 -9.23 -23.40 -25.13
C ASN A 41 -8.95 -24.00 -23.76
N LEU A 42 -9.61 -25.12 -23.42
CA LEU A 42 -9.36 -25.86 -22.18
C LEU A 42 -7.96 -26.51 -22.12
N SER A 43 -7.33 -26.80 -23.25
CA SER A 43 -5.97 -27.36 -23.31
C SER A 43 -4.86 -26.30 -23.26
N SER A 44 -5.16 -25.04 -23.54
CA SER A 44 -4.19 -23.94 -23.51
C SER A 44 -4.15 -23.24 -22.14
N PRO A 45 -3.00 -23.23 -21.44
CA PRO A 45 -2.85 -22.49 -20.18
C PRO A 45 -3.12 -20.98 -20.33
N LEU A 46 -2.69 -20.38 -21.45
CA LEU A 46 -2.89 -18.96 -21.73
C LEU A 46 -4.37 -18.62 -21.91
N LEU A 47 -5.11 -19.42 -22.68
CA LEU A 47 -6.53 -19.16 -22.96
C LEU A 47 -7.39 -19.39 -21.71
N ARG A 48 -7.06 -20.41 -20.89
CA ARG A 48 -7.69 -20.57 -19.57
C ARG A 48 -7.43 -19.39 -18.64
N ALA A 49 -6.20 -18.87 -18.59
CA ALA A 49 -5.88 -17.71 -17.78
C ALA A 49 -6.64 -16.45 -18.26
N SER A 50 -6.75 -16.26 -19.57
CA SER A 50 -7.49 -15.16 -20.19
C SER A 50 -9.00 -15.24 -19.89
N GLU A 51 -9.62 -16.40 -20.06
CA GLU A 51 -11.05 -16.60 -19.74
C GLU A 51 -11.32 -16.44 -18.24
N SER A 52 -10.44 -16.97 -17.40
CA SER A 52 -10.53 -16.79 -15.95
C SER A 52 -10.44 -15.31 -15.56
N ALA A 53 -9.59 -14.52 -16.23
CA ALA A 53 -9.51 -13.07 -16.03
C ALA A 53 -10.78 -12.36 -16.51
N ARG A 54 -11.33 -12.75 -17.67
CA ARG A 54 -12.58 -12.19 -18.22
C ARG A 54 -13.76 -12.43 -17.29
N VAL A 55 -13.95 -13.66 -16.80
CA VAL A 55 -15.02 -14.01 -15.86
C VAL A 55 -14.89 -13.20 -14.57
N ARG A 56 -13.68 -13.12 -13.98
CA ARG A 56 -13.43 -12.30 -12.78
C ARG A 56 -13.78 -10.83 -13.01
N MET A 57 -13.36 -10.25 -14.14
CA MET A 57 -13.65 -8.86 -14.44
C MET A 57 -15.16 -8.60 -14.58
N ARG A 58 -15.90 -9.52 -15.21
CA ARG A 58 -17.36 -9.43 -15.28
C ARG A 58 -18.01 -9.49 -13.90
N THR A 59 -17.59 -10.40 -13.03
CA THR A 59 -18.08 -10.45 -11.64
C THR A 59 -17.79 -9.15 -10.90
N VAL A 60 -16.61 -8.55 -11.10
CA VAL A 60 -16.26 -7.22 -10.54
C VAL A 60 -17.19 -6.13 -11.10
N MET A 61 -17.50 -6.14 -12.40
CA MET A 61 -18.41 -5.15 -13.01
C MET A 61 -19.87 -5.34 -12.60
N GLU A 62 -20.31 -6.57 -12.34
CA GLU A 62 -21.65 -6.89 -11.84
C GLU A 62 -21.82 -6.52 -10.37
N ALA A 63 -20.74 -6.56 -9.59
CA ALA A 63 -20.76 -6.28 -8.14
C ALA A 63 -20.79 -4.79 -7.78
N ASP A 64 -21.03 -3.87 -8.73
CA ASP A 64 -21.06 -2.42 -8.52
C ASP A 64 -19.85 -1.91 -7.70
N VAL A 65 -18.65 -2.38 -8.06
CA VAL A 65 -17.43 -2.12 -7.29
C VAL A 65 -17.08 -0.63 -7.24
N GLN A 66 -17.56 0.19 -8.18
CA GLN A 66 -17.40 1.64 -8.10
C GLN A 66 -18.05 2.27 -6.86
N SER A 67 -19.18 1.73 -6.40
CA SER A 67 -19.94 2.27 -5.26
C SER A 67 -19.13 2.24 -3.97
N LEU A 68 -18.18 1.30 -3.84
CA LEU A 68 -17.25 1.20 -2.71
C LEU A 68 -16.36 2.43 -2.56
N PHE A 69 -16.15 3.18 -3.65
CA PHE A 69 -15.25 4.33 -3.70
C PHE A 69 -15.98 5.66 -3.85
N ASP A 70 -17.32 5.65 -4.01
CA ASP A 70 -18.10 6.88 -4.12
C ASP A 70 -18.39 7.48 -2.74
N PHE A 71 -17.36 8.10 -2.17
CA PHE A 71 -17.42 8.75 -0.87
C PHE A 71 -18.27 10.03 -0.83
N ARG A 72 -18.96 10.41 -1.92
CA ARG A 72 -19.88 11.57 -1.90
C ARG A 72 -21.28 11.22 -1.41
N THR A 73 -21.62 9.93 -1.45
CA THR A 73 -22.95 9.40 -1.12
C THR A 73 -23.24 9.44 0.37
N ASP A 74 -24.51 9.43 0.76
CA ASP A 74 -24.90 9.40 2.17
C ASP A 74 -24.56 8.05 2.82
N GLU A 75 -24.55 6.97 2.04
CA GLU A 75 -24.13 5.63 2.44
C GLU A 75 -22.68 5.61 2.96
N MET A 76 -21.82 6.52 2.46
CA MET A 76 -20.41 6.64 2.86
C MET A 76 -20.18 7.66 3.99
N ALA A 77 -21.22 8.20 4.63
CA ALA A 77 -21.08 9.17 5.71
C ALA A 77 -20.25 8.64 6.89
N ALA A 78 -20.52 7.42 7.36
CA ALA A 78 -19.75 6.81 8.44
C ALA A 78 -18.26 6.60 8.07
N MET A 79 -17.98 6.37 6.78
CA MET A 79 -16.61 6.23 6.30
C MET A 79 -15.87 7.56 6.32
N ARG A 80 -16.54 8.63 5.86
CA ARG A 80 -16.02 10.00 5.95
C ARG A 80 -15.75 10.42 7.39
N ASP A 81 -16.68 10.14 8.29
CA ASP A 81 -16.54 10.48 9.72
C ASP A 81 -15.35 9.75 10.35
N ARG A 82 -15.23 8.44 10.10
CA ARG A 82 -14.12 7.62 10.63
C ARG A 82 -12.76 8.12 10.15
N TYR A 83 -12.63 8.55 8.90
CA TYR A 83 -11.36 9.03 8.33
C TYR A 83 -11.21 10.57 8.33
N ALA A 84 -12.16 11.31 8.91
CA ALA A 84 -12.19 12.77 9.03
C ALA A 84 -11.89 13.52 7.72
N PHE A 85 -12.72 13.33 6.71
CA PHE A 85 -12.66 14.12 5.48
C PHE A 85 -14.05 14.54 5.00
N ALA A 86 -14.14 15.71 4.38
CA ALA A 86 -15.40 16.20 3.82
C ALA A 86 -15.71 15.58 2.44
N THR A 87 -16.97 15.68 2.00
CA THR A 87 -17.45 15.14 0.70
C THR A 87 -16.69 15.69 -0.51
N ASN A 88 -16.06 16.86 -0.39
CA ASN A 88 -15.25 17.51 -1.43
C ASN A 88 -13.73 17.29 -1.28
N GLU A 89 -13.26 16.58 -0.25
CA GLU A 89 -11.84 16.40 0.09
C GLU A 89 -11.32 15.01 -0.28
N LEU A 90 -11.63 14.55 -1.50
CA LEU A 90 -11.40 13.17 -1.95
C LEU A 90 -9.95 12.81 -2.29
N SER A 91 -9.02 13.74 -2.07
CA SER A 91 -7.57 13.54 -2.17
C SER A 91 -6.86 13.76 -0.83
N SER A 92 -7.59 14.05 0.25
CA SER A 92 -7.03 14.18 1.61
C SER A 92 -6.39 12.87 2.07
N PRO A 93 -5.45 12.92 3.04
CA PRO A 93 -4.93 11.74 3.71
C PRO A 93 -6.03 10.78 4.19
N GLY A 94 -7.09 11.32 4.78
CA GLY A 94 -8.26 10.55 5.23
C GLY A 94 -8.95 9.82 4.08
N ALA A 95 -9.25 10.50 2.98
CA ALA A 95 -9.88 9.90 1.80
C ALA A 95 -8.98 8.83 1.15
N GLN A 96 -7.67 9.06 1.10
CA GLN A 96 -6.69 8.09 0.61
C GLN A 96 -6.65 6.82 1.49
N ALA A 97 -6.67 6.98 2.82
CA ALA A 97 -6.72 5.86 3.75
C ALA A 97 -8.05 5.07 3.64
N ALA A 98 -9.19 5.76 3.49
CA ALA A 98 -10.48 5.12 3.25
C ALA A 98 -10.50 4.31 1.93
N LEU A 99 -9.91 4.87 0.87
CA LEU A 99 -9.75 4.19 -0.41
C LEU A 99 -8.90 2.91 -0.26
N ALA A 100 -7.79 3.00 0.47
CA ALA A 100 -6.94 1.84 0.74
C ALA A 100 -7.70 0.75 1.49
N TYR A 101 -8.46 1.12 2.53
CA TYR A 101 -9.31 0.18 3.25
C TYR A 101 -10.32 -0.50 2.33
N GLN A 102 -11.08 0.26 1.54
CA GLN A 102 -12.10 -0.31 0.63
C GLN A 102 -11.46 -1.25 -0.39
N ALA A 103 -10.31 -0.88 -0.94
CA ALA A 103 -9.61 -1.69 -1.92
C ALA A 103 -9.09 -3.01 -1.32
N LEU A 104 -8.55 -2.98 -0.10
CA LEU A 104 -8.03 -4.16 0.58
C LEU A 104 -9.16 -5.06 1.08
N ASN A 105 -10.12 -4.50 1.83
CA ASN A 105 -11.20 -5.23 2.49
C ASN A 105 -12.10 -5.97 1.48
N ASN A 106 -12.42 -5.33 0.35
CA ASN A 106 -13.27 -5.93 -0.67
C ASN A 106 -12.49 -6.74 -1.72
N GLY A 107 -11.19 -6.97 -1.51
CA GLY A 107 -10.36 -7.77 -2.41
C GLY A 107 -10.15 -7.17 -3.81
N VAL A 108 -10.39 -5.86 -3.97
CA VAL A 108 -10.15 -5.13 -5.23
C VAL A 108 -8.65 -5.07 -5.54
N ALA A 109 -7.82 -4.91 -4.51
CA ALA A 109 -6.37 -4.91 -4.62
C ALA A 109 -5.71 -5.66 -3.47
N ARG A 110 -4.56 -6.29 -3.75
CA ARG A 110 -3.69 -6.91 -2.73
C ARG A 110 -2.61 -5.98 -2.21
N VAL A 111 -2.28 -4.96 -3.00
CA VAL A 111 -1.27 -3.94 -2.68
C VAL A 111 -1.86 -2.60 -3.09
N VAL A 112 -1.82 -1.62 -2.18
CA VAL A 112 -2.27 -0.26 -2.42
C VAL A 112 -1.16 0.69 -2.02
N THR A 113 -0.83 1.63 -2.90
CA THR A 113 0.06 2.75 -2.60
C THR A 113 -0.78 4.01 -2.54
N ILE A 114 -0.68 4.73 -1.43
CA ILE A 114 -1.38 5.99 -1.21
C ILE A 114 -0.40 7.10 -0.86
N GLN A 115 -0.80 8.34 -1.13
CA GLN A 115 -0.09 9.51 -0.64
C GLN A 115 -0.70 9.93 0.71
N ALA A 116 -0.11 9.45 1.80
CA ALA A 116 -0.60 9.75 3.15
C ALA A 116 -0.34 11.20 3.58
N ALA A 117 0.65 11.88 3.00
CA ALA A 117 0.91 13.29 3.23
C ALA A 117 1.47 13.93 1.95
N SER A 118 1.22 15.22 1.78
CA SER A 118 1.65 15.99 0.61
C SER A 118 2.36 17.28 1.06
N GLY A 119 3.09 17.92 0.14
CA GLY A 119 3.81 19.16 0.47
C GLY A 119 4.91 18.95 1.50
N LEU A 120 5.62 17.83 1.44
CA LEU A 120 6.74 17.56 2.36
C LEU A 120 8.10 18.05 1.80
N ASP A 121 8.08 18.79 0.69
CA ASP A 121 9.28 19.46 0.18
C ASP A 121 9.74 20.50 1.21
N ALA A 122 10.90 20.23 1.81
CA ALA A 122 11.41 21.01 2.93
C ALA A 122 12.59 21.91 2.53
N HIS A 123 12.80 22.23 1.25
CA HIS A 123 13.99 22.97 0.80
C HIS A 123 14.06 24.44 1.27
N PHE A 124 12.99 25.01 1.81
CA PHE A 124 12.89 26.38 2.34
C PHE A 124 12.60 26.34 3.84
N ASP A 125 12.35 27.49 4.49
CA ASP A 125 12.17 27.63 5.95
C ASP A 125 10.74 27.33 6.44
N ASP A 126 9.77 27.22 5.53
CA ASP A 126 8.37 26.86 5.81
C ASP A 126 8.18 25.46 6.43
N TRP A 127 9.17 24.57 6.27
CA TRP A 127 9.16 23.24 6.90
C TRP A 127 9.04 23.29 8.43
N GLU A 128 9.50 24.37 9.08
CA GLU A 128 9.45 24.52 10.53
C GLU A 128 7.99 24.51 11.04
N ASP A 129 7.10 25.13 10.28
CA ASP A 129 5.69 25.28 10.63
C ASP A 129 4.79 24.27 9.92
N GLU A 130 5.08 23.94 8.66
CA GLU A 130 4.16 23.17 7.82
C GLU A 130 4.42 21.66 7.87
N HIS A 131 5.66 21.24 8.12
CA HIS A 131 6.04 19.84 7.94
C HIS A 131 5.45 18.93 9.02
N ALA A 132 5.43 19.37 10.27
CA ALA A 132 4.89 18.58 11.38
C ALA A 132 3.35 18.43 11.29
N PRO A 133 2.55 19.49 11.06
CA PRO A 133 1.11 19.35 10.86
C PRO A 133 0.75 18.42 9.69
N ARG A 134 1.43 18.54 8.54
CA ARG A 134 1.21 17.69 7.36
C ARG A 134 1.49 16.22 7.64
N GLN A 135 2.59 15.93 8.34
CA GLN A 135 2.91 14.56 8.77
C GLN A 135 1.91 14.04 9.79
N TYR A 136 1.49 14.88 10.74
CA TYR A 136 0.53 14.49 11.77
C TYR A 136 -0.81 14.05 11.15
N GLU A 137 -1.33 14.82 10.19
CA GLU A 137 -2.54 14.44 9.45
C GLU A 137 -2.38 13.10 8.72
N GLY A 138 -1.24 12.88 8.07
CA GLY A 138 -0.95 11.62 7.39
C GLY A 138 -0.83 10.42 8.33
N PHE A 139 -0.15 10.57 9.46
CA PHE A 139 -0.03 9.52 10.47
C PHE A 139 -1.35 9.25 11.19
N ASP A 140 -2.20 10.25 11.39
CA ASP A 140 -3.56 10.07 11.92
C ASP A 140 -4.43 9.25 10.96
N ALA A 141 -4.34 9.53 9.65
CA ALA A 141 -5.02 8.73 8.62
C ALA A 141 -4.52 7.27 8.59
N LEU A 142 -3.20 7.05 8.71
CA LEU A 142 -2.61 5.71 8.80
C LEU A 142 -3.04 4.97 10.08
N ALA A 143 -3.11 5.66 11.22
CA ALA A 143 -3.57 5.09 12.49
C ALA A 143 -5.04 4.64 12.38
N ARG A 144 -5.91 5.47 11.80
CA ARG A 144 -7.31 5.12 11.54
C ARG A 144 -7.44 3.94 10.59
N LEU A 145 -6.60 3.85 9.56
CA LEU A 145 -6.54 2.69 8.67
C LEU A 145 -6.16 1.42 9.43
N ALA A 146 -5.11 1.47 10.25
CA ALA A 146 -4.66 0.33 11.03
C ALA A 146 -5.74 -0.15 12.00
N LEU A 147 -6.36 0.76 12.77
CA LEU A 147 -7.45 0.44 13.70
C LEU A 147 -8.65 -0.17 12.97
N HIS A 148 -9.02 0.38 11.81
CA HIS A 148 -10.12 -0.17 11.04
C HIS A 148 -9.81 -1.57 10.51
N LEU A 149 -8.57 -1.84 10.07
CA LEU A 149 -8.14 -3.18 9.67
C LEU A 149 -8.10 -4.15 10.87
N GLU A 150 -7.73 -3.68 12.06
CA GLU A 150 -7.72 -4.47 13.30
C GLU A 150 -9.14 -4.88 13.73
N GLU A 151 -10.10 -3.97 13.60
CA GLU A 151 -11.51 -4.21 13.89
C GLU A 151 -12.20 -5.13 12.86
N THR A 152 -11.58 -5.33 11.69
CA THR A 152 -12.19 -6.07 10.57
C THR A 152 -11.75 -7.52 10.58
N PRO A 153 -12.67 -8.51 10.73
CA PRO A 153 -12.28 -9.92 10.71
C PRO A 153 -11.74 -10.37 9.35
N TYR A 154 -10.69 -11.20 9.37
CA TYR A 154 -10.19 -11.87 8.18
C TYR A 154 -10.89 -13.22 7.96
N GLY A 155 -12.08 -13.18 7.36
CA GLY A 155 -12.92 -14.36 7.19
C GLY A 155 -13.20 -15.07 8.52
N ASP A 156 -13.20 -16.40 8.52
CA ASP A 156 -13.44 -17.22 9.71
C ASP A 156 -12.15 -17.67 10.42
N THR A 157 -11.02 -16.99 10.18
CA THR A 157 -9.70 -17.39 10.69
C THR A 157 -9.49 -17.09 12.17
N GLY A 158 -10.29 -16.18 12.74
CA GLY A 158 -10.08 -15.63 14.08
C GLY A 158 -9.03 -14.53 14.14
N GLU A 159 -8.45 -14.14 13.01
CA GLU A 159 -7.51 -13.02 12.87
C GLU A 159 -8.22 -11.78 12.31
N SER A 160 -7.59 -10.62 12.47
CA SER A 160 -8.02 -9.38 11.83
C SER A 160 -7.43 -9.20 10.43
N MET A 161 -7.99 -8.28 9.65
CA MET A 161 -7.40 -7.83 8.39
C MET A 161 -6.01 -7.21 8.62
N LEU A 162 -5.77 -6.56 9.77
CA LEU A 162 -4.46 -6.00 10.12
C LEU A 162 -3.42 -7.11 10.34
N ASP A 163 -3.78 -8.25 10.94
CA ASP A 163 -2.88 -9.40 11.10
C ASP A 163 -2.43 -9.99 9.75
N ARG A 164 -3.15 -9.66 8.67
CA ARG A 164 -2.84 -10.09 7.29
C ARG A 164 -2.40 -8.97 6.36
N THR A 165 -2.20 -7.76 6.89
CA THR A 165 -1.82 -6.58 6.12
C THR A 165 -0.61 -5.90 6.73
N VAL A 166 0.45 -5.70 5.95
CA VAL A 166 1.58 -4.86 6.36
C VAL A 166 1.44 -3.47 5.74
N ILE A 167 1.45 -2.45 6.59
CA ILE A 167 1.54 -1.04 6.21
C ILE A 167 3.01 -0.64 6.22
N CYS A 168 3.53 -0.14 5.10
CA CYS A 168 4.87 0.42 4.97
C CYS A 168 4.77 1.92 4.67
N ALA A 169 5.30 2.76 5.55
CA ALA A 169 5.35 4.20 5.37
C ALA A 169 6.80 4.67 5.29
N PHE A 170 7.10 5.47 4.26
CA PHE A 170 8.39 6.09 4.03
C PHE A 170 8.21 7.42 3.31
N SER A 171 9.19 8.31 3.43
CA SER A 171 9.23 9.62 2.77
C SER A 171 10.64 9.84 2.23
N GLU A 172 10.81 10.66 1.20
CA GLU A 172 12.14 11.10 0.75
C GLU A 172 12.71 12.22 1.63
N PHE A 173 11.83 13.03 2.24
CA PHE A 173 12.20 14.10 3.17
C PHE A 173 12.08 13.61 4.60
N MET A 174 13.23 13.50 5.26
CA MET A 174 13.33 13.23 6.69
C MET A 174 14.45 14.05 7.33
N ARG A 175 14.90 13.68 8.54
CA ARG A 175 15.99 14.34 9.27
C ARG A 175 17.29 14.41 8.45
N THR A 176 17.54 15.56 7.82
CA THR A 176 18.86 15.90 7.26
C THR A 176 19.84 16.26 8.37
N PRO A 177 21.16 16.03 8.16
CA PRO A 177 22.17 16.42 9.14
C PRO A 177 22.24 17.92 9.40
N LEU A 178 22.06 18.72 8.35
CA LEU A 178 22.25 20.17 8.35
C LEU A 178 21.12 20.86 7.58
N LEU A 179 20.96 22.17 7.85
CA LEU A 179 20.15 23.06 7.03
C LEU A 179 20.92 23.54 5.80
N ASN A 180 20.22 23.73 4.70
CA ASN A 180 20.76 24.31 3.47
C ASN A 180 20.83 25.84 3.55
N ALA A 181 21.39 26.49 2.51
CA ALA A 181 21.56 27.95 2.48
C ALA A 181 20.25 28.74 2.45
N ARG A 182 19.10 28.08 2.27
CA ARG A 182 17.75 28.67 2.25
C ARG A 182 16.99 28.46 3.56
N GLY A 183 17.63 27.90 4.59
CA GLY A 183 16.98 27.60 5.88
C GLY A 183 16.19 26.29 5.88
N GLY A 184 16.19 25.55 4.77
CA GLY A 184 15.49 24.28 4.63
C GLY A 184 16.40 23.06 4.73
N ARG A 185 15.90 21.93 4.23
CA ARG A 185 16.49 20.59 4.25
C ARG A 185 16.57 20.05 2.82
N ASP A 186 17.72 19.48 2.47
CA ASP A 186 17.95 18.82 1.17
C ASP A 186 17.68 17.31 1.22
N HIS A 187 17.79 16.61 0.10
CA HIS A 187 17.70 15.15 0.10
C HIS A 187 18.89 14.51 0.85
N TRP A 188 18.63 13.39 1.55
CA TRP A 188 19.65 12.63 2.27
C TRP A 188 19.59 11.14 1.92
N LEU A 189 20.76 10.50 1.82
CA LEU A 189 20.87 9.08 1.44
C LEU A 189 20.42 8.12 2.56
N THR A 190 20.45 8.58 3.81
CA THR A 190 20.02 7.77 4.95
C THR A 190 18.59 8.13 5.28
N ASN A 191 17.71 7.14 5.37
CA ASN A 191 16.31 7.35 5.72
C ASN A 191 15.82 6.34 6.78
N SER A 192 14.61 6.55 7.29
CA SER A 192 13.88 5.59 8.12
C SER A 192 12.55 5.24 7.46
N CYS A 193 12.04 4.04 7.74
CA CYS A 193 10.70 3.64 7.33
C CYS A 193 9.96 3.04 8.54
N MET A 194 8.64 3.13 8.52
CA MET A 194 7.78 2.52 9.52
C MET A 194 7.07 1.31 8.90
N LEU A 195 7.04 0.21 9.63
CA LEU A 195 6.27 -0.98 9.31
C LEU A 195 5.25 -1.24 10.43
N LEU A 196 4.03 -1.62 10.08
CA LEU A 196 2.94 -1.90 11.01
C LEU A 196 2.05 -3.03 10.47
N GLY A 197 1.46 -3.83 11.36
CA GLY A 197 0.56 -4.93 10.98
C GLY A 197 1.30 -6.19 10.53
N GLY A 198 0.56 -7.19 10.06
CA GLY A 198 1.11 -8.48 9.67
C GLY A 198 1.95 -9.13 10.76
N SER A 199 2.99 -9.86 10.35
CA SER A 199 3.96 -10.48 11.27
C SER A 199 4.96 -9.49 11.87
N ILE A 200 4.79 -8.17 11.73
CA ILE A 200 5.78 -7.20 12.23
C ILE A 200 5.80 -7.20 13.76
N LYS A 201 7.01 -7.29 14.34
CA LYS A 201 7.24 -7.38 15.79
C LYS A 201 7.11 -6.03 16.51
N GLY A 202 7.39 -4.95 15.80
CA GLY A 202 7.52 -3.60 16.36
C GLY A 202 8.87 -3.37 17.05
N GLY A 203 9.14 -2.09 17.34
CA GLY A 203 10.42 -1.62 17.89
C GLY A 203 11.27 -0.87 16.87
N VAL A 204 12.49 -0.50 17.27
CA VAL A 204 13.45 0.21 16.42
C VAL A 204 14.53 -0.76 15.97
N ILE A 205 14.81 -0.78 14.67
CA ILE A 205 15.87 -1.57 14.05
C ILE A 205 16.93 -0.62 13.50
N GLY A 206 18.17 -0.79 13.94
CA GLY A 206 19.29 0.05 13.53
C GLY A 206 19.25 1.48 14.06
N ALA A 207 20.19 2.29 13.56
CA ALA A 207 20.30 3.71 13.88
C ALA A 207 21.14 4.43 12.81
N SER A 208 21.08 5.76 12.78
CA SER A 208 22.07 6.60 12.14
C SER A 208 23.07 7.15 13.17
N SER A 209 24.26 7.58 12.73
CA SER A 209 25.28 8.17 13.60
C SER A 209 24.90 9.59 14.05
N ASP A 210 25.36 10.00 15.23
CA ASP A 210 25.16 11.37 15.72
C ASP A 210 25.87 12.41 14.83
N ILE A 211 27.02 12.02 14.26
CA ILE A 211 27.80 12.85 13.36
C ILE A 211 27.47 12.46 11.92
N GLY A 212 26.93 13.39 11.16
CA GLY A 212 26.65 13.23 9.74
C GLY A 212 25.48 12.29 9.41
N MET A 213 24.84 11.64 10.39
CA MET A 213 23.68 10.75 10.21
C MET A 213 23.86 9.68 9.13
N ALA A 214 25.06 9.11 9.05
CA ALA A 214 25.32 7.93 8.24
C ALA A 214 24.65 6.70 8.87
N PRO A 215 24.23 5.69 8.09
CA PRO A 215 23.65 4.49 8.66
C PRO A 215 24.72 3.71 9.43
N GLN A 216 24.35 3.15 10.58
CA GLN A 216 25.24 2.29 11.37
C GLN A 216 25.08 0.82 10.95
N LEU A 217 26.12 0.01 11.20
CA LEU A 217 26.06 -1.43 10.98
C LEU A 217 25.06 -2.07 11.95
N VAL A 218 24.22 -2.97 11.42
CA VAL A 218 23.17 -3.65 12.18
C VAL A 218 23.36 -5.16 12.06
N ASP A 219 23.31 -5.86 13.19
CA ASP A 219 23.08 -7.30 13.21
C ASP A 219 21.59 -7.53 12.92
N VAL A 220 21.28 -8.03 11.73
CA VAL A 220 19.90 -8.21 11.27
C VAL A 220 19.10 -9.28 12.03
N THR A 221 19.79 -10.14 12.78
CA THR A 221 19.14 -11.16 13.62
C THR A 221 18.62 -10.54 14.91
N THR A 222 19.39 -9.61 15.51
CA THR A 222 19.00 -8.95 16.76
C THR A 222 18.34 -7.59 16.54
N GLY A 223 18.53 -6.99 15.37
CA GLY A 223 18.06 -5.66 15.00
C GLY A 223 18.87 -4.51 15.60
N ARG A 224 19.96 -4.83 16.33
CA ARG A 224 20.75 -3.86 17.09
C ARG A 224 21.97 -3.41 16.31
N VAL A 225 22.38 -2.17 16.58
CA VAL A 225 23.66 -1.65 16.11
C VAL A 225 24.80 -2.51 16.66
N THR A 226 25.79 -2.78 15.81
CA THR A 226 27.00 -3.52 16.16
C THR A 226 28.23 -2.84 15.59
N GLU A 227 29.35 -2.93 16.31
CA GLU A 227 30.67 -2.49 15.82
C GLU A 227 31.41 -3.60 15.08
N ASP A 228 30.93 -4.85 15.13
CA ASP A 228 31.55 -5.99 14.46
C ASP A 228 31.22 -5.98 12.96
N PRO A 229 32.21 -5.70 12.08
CA PRO A 229 31.98 -5.63 10.64
C PRO A 229 31.74 -7.00 9.99
N THR A 230 31.98 -8.10 10.71
CA THR A 230 31.74 -9.46 10.21
C THR A 230 30.31 -9.93 10.50
N ALA A 231 29.65 -9.34 11.49
CA ALA A 231 28.28 -9.64 11.87
C ALA A 231 27.28 -8.54 11.47
N GLY A 232 27.75 -7.32 11.23
CA GLY A 232 26.92 -6.16 10.91
C GLY A 232 26.82 -5.87 9.40
N GLN A 233 25.67 -5.34 8.99
CA GLN A 233 25.46 -4.82 7.64
C GLN A 233 24.63 -3.53 7.65
N ILE A 234 24.77 -2.72 6.59
CA ILE A 234 23.91 -1.56 6.38
C ILE A 234 22.55 -2.05 5.87
N ILE A 235 21.48 -1.56 6.48
CA ILE A 235 20.12 -1.85 6.04
C ILE A 235 19.79 -1.00 4.82
N TYR A 236 19.29 -1.66 3.79
CA TYR A 236 18.82 -1.07 2.54
C TYR A 236 17.33 -1.39 2.31
N PRO A 237 16.61 -0.65 1.46
CA PRO A 237 15.20 -0.96 1.12
C PRO A 237 14.99 -2.40 0.64
N GLU A 238 15.97 -2.98 -0.05
CA GLU A 238 15.96 -4.38 -0.51
C GLU A 238 15.82 -5.36 0.65
N HIS A 239 16.37 -5.06 1.82
CA HIS A 239 16.23 -5.91 3.00
C HIS A 239 14.78 -5.92 3.50
N ILE A 240 14.10 -4.77 3.44
CA ILE A 240 12.69 -4.67 3.81
C ILE A 240 11.86 -5.50 2.84
N TRP A 241 12.05 -5.32 1.53
CA TRP A 241 11.36 -6.11 0.52
C TRP A 241 11.62 -7.61 0.66
N ARG A 242 12.88 -8.00 0.86
CA ARG A 242 13.25 -9.40 1.05
C ARG A 242 12.58 -10.00 2.28
N THR A 243 12.51 -9.25 3.38
CA THR A 243 11.83 -9.67 4.61
C THR A 243 10.35 -9.89 4.38
N LEU A 244 9.66 -8.93 3.76
CA LEU A 244 8.22 -9.02 3.51
C LEU A 244 7.86 -10.12 2.50
N LEU A 245 8.68 -10.33 1.47
CA LEU A 245 8.50 -11.43 0.52
C LEU A 245 8.70 -12.79 1.19
N THR A 246 9.74 -12.91 2.04
CA THR A 246 10.00 -14.14 2.80
C THR A 246 8.86 -14.45 3.76
N ASP A 247 8.35 -13.44 4.49
CA ASP A 247 7.19 -13.56 5.38
C ASP A 247 5.92 -13.99 4.61
N ALA A 248 5.75 -13.51 3.37
CA ALA A 248 4.68 -13.95 2.47
C ALA A 248 4.90 -15.34 1.84
N GLY A 249 5.96 -16.08 2.23
CA GLY A 249 6.29 -17.41 1.73
C GLY A 249 7.01 -17.42 0.37
N LEU A 250 7.51 -16.28 -0.11
CA LEU A 250 8.27 -16.14 -1.34
C LEU A 250 9.78 -16.16 -1.05
N GLU A 251 10.29 -17.36 -0.75
CA GLU A 251 11.68 -17.55 -0.33
C GLU A 251 12.69 -17.44 -1.48
N GLU A 252 12.30 -17.70 -2.73
CA GLU A 252 13.18 -17.52 -3.88
C GLU A 252 13.46 -16.03 -4.12
N ASP A 253 14.73 -15.65 -4.29
CA ASP A 253 15.11 -14.27 -4.64
C ASP A 253 14.93 -13.98 -6.13
N ARG A 254 13.68 -14.11 -6.60
CA ARG A 254 13.33 -13.93 -8.02
C ARG A 254 13.56 -12.51 -8.53
N ALA A 255 13.59 -11.54 -7.62
CA ALA A 255 13.82 -10.13 -7.94
C ALA A 255 15.31 -9.75 -7.91
N ASP A 256 16.22 -10.68 -7.58
CA ASP A 256 17.67 -10.43 -7.45
C ASP A 256 17.95 -9.25 -6.51
N LEU A 257 17.37 -9.29 -5.30
CA LEU A 257 17.55 -8.27 -4.26
C LEU A 257 18.95 -8.33 -3.64
N ARG A 258 19.64 -9.49 -3.75
CA ARG A 258 21.04 -9.70 -3.32
C ARG A 258 21.30 -9.45 -1.84
N VAL A 259 20.27 -9.51 -1.02
CA VAL A 259 20.34 -9.35 0.43
C VAL A 259 19.50 -10.42 1.12
N GLY A 260 19.82 -10.71 2.39
CA GLY A 260 18.99 -11.57 3.24
C GLY A 260 17.80 -10.82 3.86
N PRO A 261 16.81 -11.53 4.42
CA PRO A 261 15.78 -10.90 5.23
C PRO A 261 16.37 -10.36 6.55
N ILE A 262 15.58 -9.59 7.29
CA ILE A 262 15.86 -9.11 8.64
C ILE A 262 14.93 -9.86 9.60
N PRO A 263 15.36 -11.00 10.17
CA PRO A 263 14.52 -11.78 11.09
C PRO A 263 14.05 -10.96 12.29
N ALA A 264 14.84 -9.99 12.75
CA ALA A 264 14.48 -9.13 13.87
C ALA A 264 13.19 -8.30 13.66
N LEU A 265 12.77 -8.08 12.39
CA LEU A 265 11.54 -7.37 12.06
C LEU A 265 10.28 -8.20 12.33
N LEU A 266 10.37 -9.52 12.32
CA LEU A 266 9.22 -10.42 12.34
C LEU A 266 8.99 -10.99 13.75
N ARG A 267 7.73 -11.29 14.08
CA ARG A 267 7.35 -12.07 15.25
C ARG A 267 7.90 -13.50 15.05
N SER A 268 8.48 -14.05 16.11
CA SER A 268 9.00 -15.43 16.16
C SER A 268 7.88 -16.46 16.21
#